data_AF-A0A095Z6M3-F1
#
_entry.id   AF-A0A095Z6M3-F1
#
_cell.length_a   1.000
_cell.length_b   1.000
_cell.length_c   1.000
_cell.angle_alpha   90.00
_cell.angle_beta   90.00
_cell.angle_gamma   90.00
#
_symmetry.space_group_name_H-M   'P 1'
#
loop_
_entity.id
_entity.type
_entity.pdbx_description
1 polymer ?
#
loop_
_entity_poly.entity_id
_entity_poly.type
_entity_poly.pdbx_seq_one_letter_code
_entity_poly.pdbx_strand_id
1 'polypeptide(L)'
;MFPESSFWLIIAIAAFSALLPFFTEKSFVFVPWRQQGESSATPAWLIAVRAFLQWILIIVAAYLMANSAAHSYQLIAFGGGLLLFALPLLTVSRQVPVKSFAVRIFELLAFYFFVGAIGFVIEGYYANAHSQQWQFYAIALCLYIVLAYPGFVYRHLFRNRFNRRLIAQTQLADDE
;
A
#
# COMPACT_ATOMS: atom_id res chain seq x y z
N MET A 1 16.92 -22.91 12.84
CA MET A 1 16.12 -23.53 11.78
C MET A 1 14.86 -22.70 11.66
N PHE A 2 14.67 -21.95 10.55
CA PHE A 2 13.45 -21.19 10.35
C PHE A 2 12.26 -22.15 10.47
N PRO A 3 11.23 -21.86 11.29
CA PRO A 3 9.98 -22.58 11.19
C PRO A 3 9.48 -22.42 9.77
N GLU A 4 9.15 -23.50 9.06
CA GLU A 4 8.61 -23.40 7.69
C GLU A 4 7.37 -22.50 7.63
N SER A 5 6.67 -22.36 8.75
CA SER A 5 5.53 -21.45 8.93
C SER A 5 5.87 -19.96 8.78
N SER A 6 7.08 -19.50 9.12
CA SER A 6 7.45 -18.08 9.03
C SER A 6 7.49 -17.57 7.58
N PHE A 7 7.91 -18.41 6.63
CA PHE A 7 7.94 -18.06 5.22
C PHE A 7 6.53 -17.85 4.65
N TRP A 8 5.63 -18.80 4.95
CA TRP A 8 4.21 -18.70 4.57
C TRP A 8 3.53 -17.48 5.18
N LEU A 9 3.90 -17.11 6.41
CA LEU A 9 3.38 -15.93 7.08
C LEU A 9 3.76 -14.65 6.32
N ILE A 10 5.03 -14.48 5.94
CA ILE A 10 5.47 -13.31 5.16
C ILE A 10 4.77 -13.27 3.81
N ILE A 11 4.64 -14.41 3.12
CA ILE A 11 3.91 -14.47 1.84
C ILE A 11 2.44 -14.08 2.03
N ALA A 12 1.77 -14.58 3.08
CA ALA A 12 0.38 -14.26 3.36
C ALA A 12 0.20 -12.76 3.65
N ILE A 13 1.09 -12.16 4.46
CA ILE A 13 1.11 -10.71 4.70
C ILE A 13 1.32 -9.95 3.39
N ALA A 14 2.31 -10.36 2.58
CA ALA A 14 2.63 -9.72 1.31
C ALA A 14 1.46 -9.79 0.32
N ALA A 15 0.82 -10.95 0.20
CA ALA A 15 -0.35 -11.13 -0.64
C ALA A 15 -1.51 -10.25 -0.18
N PHE A 16 -1.79 -10.22 1.12
CA PHE A 16 -2.88 -9.41 1.66
C PHE A 16 -2.62 -7.90 1.50
N SER A 17 -1.40 -7.44 1.79
CA SER A 17 -1.01 -6.04 1.62
C SER A 17 -0.98 -5.61 0.16
N ALA A 18 -0.63 -6.52 -0.76
CA ALA A 18 -0.66 -6.24 -2.21
C ALA A 18 -2.08 -6.07 -2.74
N LEU A 19 -3.08 -6.70 -2.10
CA LEU A 19 -4.49 -6.63 -2.49
C LEU A 19 -5.22 -5.41 -1.90
N LEU A 20 -4.85 -4.97 -0.69
CA LEU A 20 -5.49 -3.86 0.03
C LEU A 20 -5.69 -2.57 -0.80
N PRO A 21 -4.69 -2.08 -1.56
CA PRO A 21 -4.82 -0.87 -2.39
C PRO A 21 -5.92 -0.95 -3.46
N PHE A 22 -6.24 -2.17 -3.92
CA PHE A 22 -7.21 -2.38 -4.99
C PHE A 22 -8.62 -2.61 -4.47
N PHE A 23 -8.77 -3.35 -3.36
CA PHE A 23 -10.09 -3.61 -2.77
C PHE A 23 -10.71 -2.40 -2.08
N THR A 24 -9.89 -1.47 -1.62
CA THR A 24 -10.36 -0.27 -0.92
C THR A 24 -10.42 0.95 -1.86
N GLU A 25 -11.44 1.78 -1.67
CA GLU A 25 -11.55 3.08 -2.34
C GLU A 25 -10.80 4.19 -1.58
N LYS A 26 -10.45 3.91 -0.33
CA LYS A 26 -9.75 4.83 0.57
C LYS A 26 -8.27 4.93 0.22
N SER A 27 -7.69 6.12 0.34
CA SER A 27 -6.25 6.34 0.17
C SER A 27 -5.52 5.96 1.47
N PHE A 28 -4.46 5.15 1.38
CA PHE A 28 -3.60 4.76 2.51
C PHE A 28 -2.32 5.61 2.59
N VAL A 29 -2.02 6.35 1.52
CA VAL A 29 -0.85 7.23 1.43
C VAL A 29 -1.28 8.59 0.86
N PHE A 30 -0.70 9.66 1.40
CA PHE A 30 -0.81 11.01 0.84
C PHE A 30 0.07 11.12 -0.39
N VAL A 31 -0.50 11.68 -1.45
CA VAL A 31 0.20 11.94 -2.70
C VAL A 31 0.50 13.44 -2.83
N PRO A 32 1.59 13.83 -3.51
CA PRO A 32 1.99 15.23 -3.60
C PRO A 32 1.13 16.07 -4.55
N TRP A 33 0.19 15.46 -5.28
CA TRP A 33 -0.77 16.15 -6.15
C TRP A 33 -2.18 16.16 -5.54
N ARG A 34 -2.96 17.20 -5.88
CA ARG A 34 -4.36 17.31 -5.45
C ARG A 34 -5.20 16.18 -6.05
N GLN A 35 -5.96 15.48 -5.21
CA GLN A 35 -6.89 14.44 -5.65
C GLN A 35 -8.27 15.03 -6.01
N GLN A 36 -8.99 14.39 -6.94
CA GLN A 36 -10.34 14.83 -7.32
C GLN A 36 -11.28 14.75 -6.12
N GLY A 37 -11.92 15.87 -5.75
CA GLY A 37 -12.83 16.00 -4.62
C GLY A 37 -12.23 16.64 -3.35
N GLU A 38 -10.92 16.90 -3.32
CA GLU A 38 -10.30 17.69 -2.26
C GLU A 38 -10.66 19.19 -2.41
N SER A 39 -11.05 19.85 -1.32
CA SER A 39 -11.49 21.26 -1.34
C SER A 39 -10.47 22.18 -2.02
N SER A 40 -10.94 23.06 -2.91
CA SER A 40 -10.08 24.02 -3.61
C SER A 40 -9.37 25.00 -2.67
N ALA A 41 -9.84 25.14 -1.43
CA ALA A 41 -9.30 26.07 -0.43
C ALA A 41 -7.94 25.66 0.13
N THR A 42 -7.52 24.40 0.03
CA THR A 42 -6.20 23.96 0.51
C THR A 42 -5.09 24.44 -0.42
N PRO A 43 -4.00 25.05 0.05
CA PRO A 43 -2.92 25.42 -0.86
C PRO A 43 -2.13 24.18 -1.28
N ALA A 44 -1.72 24.11 -2.56
CA ALA A 44 -1.04 22.94 -3.13
C ALA A 44 0.28 22.59 -2.42
N TRP A 45 0.98 23.59 -1.88
CA TRP A 45 2.22 23.37 -1.13
C TRP A 45 1.99 22.59 0.18
N LEU A 46 0.87 22.80 0.88
CA LEU A 46 0.55 22.04 2.09
C LEU A 46 0.28 20.57 1.78
N ILE A 47 -0.35 20.28 0.64
CA ILE A 47 -0.59 18.90 0.18
C ILE A 47 0.74 18.20 -0.09
N ALA A 48 1.63 18.86 -0.83
CA ALA A 48 2.96 18.35 -1.10
C ALA A 48 3.77 18.13 0.19
N VAL A 49 3.82 19.12 1.08
CA VAL A 49 4.54 19.02 2.36
C VAL A 49 4.01 17.87 3.21
N ARG A 50 2.68 17.75 3.37
CA ARG A 50 2.05 16.64 4.09
C ARG A 50 2.43 15.28 3.48
N ALA A 51 2.40 15.18 2.16
CA ALA A 51 2.78 13.96 1.45
C ALA A 51 4.25 13.61 1.70
N PHE A 52 5.17 14.53 1.41
CA PHE A 52 6.60 14.30 1.62
C PHE A 52 6.91 13.94 3.07
N LEU A 53 6.30 14.63 4.04
CA LEU A 53 6.47 14.34 5.45
C LEU A 53 6.03 12.90 5.78
N GLN A 54 4.85 12.46 5.30
CA GLN A 54 4.41 11.08 5.52
C GLN A 54 5.35 10.07 4.86
N TRP A 55 5.77 10.30 3.61
CA TRP A 55 6.70 9.40 2.91
C TRP A 55 8.04 9.29 3.62
N ILE A 56 8.59 10.41 4.08
CA ILE A 56 9.82 10.43 4.89
C ILE A 56 9.62 9.63 6.17
N LEU A 57 8.51 9.83 6.89
CA LEU A 57 8.24 9.08 8.12
C LEU A 57 8.05 7.58 7.88
N ILE A 58 7.41 7.16 6.78
CA ILE A 58 7.29 5.74 6.42
C ILE A 58 8.66 5.14 6.13
N ILE A 59 9.52 5.83 5.38
CA ILE A 59 10.88 5.39 5.08
C ILE A 59 11.69 5.29 6.38
N VAL A 60 11.59 6.29 7.27
CA VAL A 60 12.27 6.28 8.58
C VAL A 60 11.75 5.13 9.45
N ALA A 61 10.44 4.89 9.50
CA ALA A 61 9.87 3.76 10.25
C ALA A 61 10.36 2.41 9.71
N ALA A 62 10.39 2.24 8.38
CA ALA A 62 10.91 1.04 7.74
C ALA A 62 12.42 0.85 8.00
N TYR A 63 13.20 1.93 7.94
CA TYR A 63 14.64 1.91 8.24
C TYR A 63 14.91 1.57 9.70
N LEU A 64 14.14 2.16 10.63
CA LEU A 64 14.24 1.85 12.05
C LEU A 64 13.84 0.41 12.33
N MET A 65 12.81 -0.13 11.68
CA MET A 65 12.49 -1.55 11.79
C MET A 65 13.64 -2.44 11.32
N ALA A 66 14.24 -2.14 10.16
CA ALA A 66 15.28 -2.97 9.58
C ALA A 66 16.64 -2.91 10.32
N ASN A 67 17.00 -1.76 10.91
CA ASN A 67 18.36 -1.54 11.45
C ASN A 67 18.45 -1.40 12.99
N SER A 68 17.32 -1.40 13.71
CA SER A 68 17.34 -1.26 15.17
C SER A 68 17.66 -2.58 15.88
N ALA A 69 18.70 -2.58 16.71
CA ALA A 69 19.05 -3.73 17.58
C ALA A 69 18.10 -3.87 18.79
N ALA A 70 17.51 -2.77 19.26
CA ALA A 70 16.59 -2.81 20.40
C ALA A 70 15.16 -3.12 19.94
N HIS A 71 14.54 -4.12 20.57
CA HIS A 71 13.20 -4.60 20.24
C HIS A 71 12.12 -3.54 20.50
N SER A 72 12.33 -2.64 21.48
CA SER A 72 11.42 -1.54 21.80
C SER A 72 11.24 -0.57 20.61
N TYR A 73 12.32 -0.22 19.92
CA TYR A 73 12.26 0.63 18.74
C TYR A 73 11.58 -0.06 17.55
N GLN A 74 11.76 -1.38 17.40
CA GLN A 74 11.08 -2.14 16.36
C GLN A 74 9.55 -2.15 16.57
N LEU A 75 9.08 -2.34 17.81
CA LEU A 75 7.64 -2.31 18.13
C LEU A 75 7.03 -0.92 17.92
N ILE A 76 7.73 0.13 18.37
CA ILE A 76 7.27 1.51 18.17
C ILE A 76 7.26 1.86 16.67
N ALA A 77 8.27 1.45 15.91
CA ALA A 77 8.33 1.70 14.47
C ALA A 77 7.26 0.91 13.70
N PHE A 78 6.96 -0.33 14.10
CA PHE A 78 5.87 -1.11 13.53
C PHE A 78 4.50 -0.47 13.81
N GLY A 79 4.23 -0.14 15.08
CA GLY A 79 2.99 0.54 15.47
C GLY A 79 2.85 1.92 14.82
N GLY A 80 3.93 2.70 14.81
CA GLY A 80 4.00 4.01 14.16
C GLY A 80 3.80 3.91 12.65
N GLY A 81 4.41 2.93 11.99
CA GLY A 81 4.20 2.66 10.56
C GLY A 81 2.74 2.35 10.23
N LEU A 82 2.09 1.47 10.99
CA LEU A 82 0.66 1.17 10.83
C LEU A 82 -0.20 2.41 11.04
N LEU A 83 0.08 3.23 12.05
CA LEU A 83 -0.62 4.48 12.29
C LEU A 83 -0.43 5.45 11.12
N LEU A 84 0.79 5.60 10.61
CA LEU A 84 1.08 6.45 9.45
C LEU A 84 0.33 6.01 8.20
N PHE A 85 0.14 4.71 7.97
CA PHE A 85 -0.71 4.19 6.89
C PHE A 85 -2.22 4.39 7.16
N ALA A 86 -2.63 4.47 8.44
CA ALA A 86 -4.02 4.74 8.82
C ALA A 86 -4.41 6.23 8.78
N LEU A 87 -3.45 7.16 8.90
CA LEU A 87 -3.73 8.62 8.92
C LEU A 87 -4.47 9.14 7.67
N PRO A 88 -4.11 8.75 6.43
CA PRO A 88 -4.84 9.20 5.23
C PRO A 88 -6.27 8.65 5.18
N LEU A 89 -6.49 7.49 5.81
CA LEU A 89 -7.79 6.86 5.96
C LEU A 89 -8.76 7.70 6.81
N LEU A 90 -8.25 8.45 7.78
CA LEU A 90 -9.08 9.26 8.67
C LEU A 90 -9.25 10.69 8.16
N THR A 91 -8.24 11.22 7.48
CA THR A 91 -8.19 12.65 7.11
C THR A 91 -8.73 12.95 5.71
N VAL A 92 -8.50 12.07 4.73
CA VAL A 92 -8.82 12.33 3.30
C VAL A 92 -9.88 11.37 2.75
N SER A 93 -10.14 10.25 3.43
CA SER A 93 -11.07 9.21 2.95
C SER A 93 -12.52 9.66 2.71
N ARG A 94 -12.94 10.83 3.19
CA ARG A 94 -14.31 11.34 2.98
C ARG A 94 -14.46 12.14 1.68
N GLN A 95 -13.35 12.50 1.02
CA GLN A 95 -13.34 13.54 -0.03
C GLN A 95 -13.02 13.01 -1.44
N VAL A 96 -12.65 11.73 -1.61
CA VAL A 96 -12.10 11.24 -2.90
C VAL A 96 -13.01 10.18 -3.50
N PRO A 97 -13.92 10.52 -4.44
CA PRO A 97 -14.83 9.58 -5.07
C PRO A 97 -14.12 8.65 -6.07
N VAL A 98 -12.98 9.05 -6.65
CA VAL A 98 -12.28 8.26 -7.68
C VAL A 98 -10.77 8.29 -7.47
N LYS A 99 -10.20 7.14 -7.12
CA LYS A 99 -8.77 6.96 -6.89
C LYS A 99 -8.04 6.68 -8.19
N SER A 100 -7.09 7.56 -8.55
CA SER A 100 -6.30 7.42 -9.78
C SER A 100 -5.37 6.20 -9.72
N PHE A 101 -5.01 5.68 -10.90
CA PHE A 101 -4.12 4.54 -11.02
C PHE A 101 -2.73 4.82 -10.42
N ALA A 102 -2.21 6.03 -10.63
CA ALA A 102 -0.92 6.46 -10.06
C ALA A 102 -0.90 6.37 -8.54
N VAL A 103 -1.97 6.81 -7.84
CA VAL A 103 -2.06 6.71 -6.37
C VAL A 103 -1.90 5.26 -5.91
N ARG A 104 -2.48 4.30 -6.64
CA ARG A 104 -2.41 2.87 -6.28
C ARG A 104 -1.01 2.30 -6.45
N ILE A 105 -0.27 2.71 -7.48
CA ILE A 105 1.14 2.32 -7.65
C ILE A 105 1.97 2.81 -6.48
N PHE A 106 1.78 4.07 -6.09
CA PHE A 106 2.49 4.65 -4.95
C PHE A 106 2.17 3.92 -3.65
N GLU A 107 0.91 3.59 -3.39
CA GLU A 107 0.54 2.78 -2.22
C GLU A 107 1.13 1.37 -2.25
N LEU A 108 1.09 0.70 -3.41
CA LEU A 108 1.67 -0.63 -3.58
C LEU A 108 3.17 -0.60 -3.27
N LEU A 109 3.86 0.42 -3.75
CA LEU A 109 5.29 0.62 -3.49
C LEU A 109 5.55 0.89 -2.00
N ALA A 110 4.72 1.69 -1.34
CA ALA A 110 4.84 1.95 0.09
C ALA A 110 4.65 0.67 0.93
N PHE A 111 3.62 -0.14 0.61
CA PHE A 111 3.40 -1.42 1.27
C PHE A 111 4.52 -2.43 0.98
N TYR A 112 5.09 -2.43 -0.23
CA TYR A 112 6.24 -3.26 -0.56
C TYR A 112 7.42 -2.99 0.38
N PHE A 113 7.80 -1.72 0.58
CA PHE A 113 8.88 -1.36 1.51
C PHE A 113 8.54 -1.72 2.96
N PHE A 114 7.28 -1.55 3.36
CA PHE A 114 6.84 -1.90 4.72
C PHE A 114 6.90 -3.40 4.98
N VAL A 115 6.42 -4.22 4.04
CA VAL A 115 6.51 -5.69 4.14
C VAL A 115 7.96 -6.16 4.08
N GLY A 116 8.79 -5.55 3.24
CA GLY A 116 10.23 -5.81 3.19
C GLY A 116 10.89 -5.55 4.56
N ALA A 117 10.56 -4.44 5.22
CA ALA A 117 11.06 -4.14 6.56
C ALA A 117 10.62 -5.18 7.61
N ILE A 118 9.37 -5.67 7.54
CA ILE A 118 8.90 -6.78 8.39
C ILE A 118 9.72 -8.05 8.12
N GLY A 119 10.00 -8.35 6.85
CA GLY A 119 10.84 -9.48 6.46
C GLY A 119 12.24 -9.42 7.06
N PHE A 120 12.89 -8.26 7.00
CA PHE A 120 14.22 -8.05 7.60
C PHE A 120 14.22 -8.20 9.12
N VAL A 121 13.17 -7.72 9.79
CA VAL A 121 13.01 -7.93 11.23
C VAL A 121 12.98 -9.42 11.52
N ILE A 122 12.11 -10.18 10.86
CA ILE A 122 11.97 -11.63 11.06
C ILE A 122 13.29 -12.36 10.75
N GLU A 123 13.98 -11.99 9.68
CA GLU A 123 15.28 -12.57 9.31
C GLU A 123 16.32 -12.34 10.42
N GLY A 124 16.40 -11.13 10.96
CA GLY A 124 17.32 -10.79 12.05
C GLY A 124 17.03 -11.51 13.39
N TYR A 125 15.81 -12.01 13.61
CA TYR A 125 15.48 -12.83 14.79
C TYR A 125 15.92 -14.29 14.68
N TYR A 126 15.86 -14.88 13.48
CA TYR A 126 16.02 -16.32 13.29
C TYR A 126 17.31 -16.74 12.57
N ALA A 127 17.99 -15.82 11.89
CA ALA A 127 19.24 -16.08 11.16
C ALA A 127 20.21 -14.90 11.19
N ASN A 128 21.48 -15.17 10.91
CA ASN A 128 22.43 -14.11 10.58
C ASN A 128 22.05 -13.51 9.23
N ALA A 129 21.87 -12.19 9.18
CA ALA A 129 21.52 -11.48 7.96
C ALA A 129 22.60 -11.72 6.90
N HIS A 130 22.23 -12.43 5.83
CA HIS A 130 23.12 -12.63 4.69
C HIS A 130 23.07 -11.39 3.79
N SER A 131 24.22 -11.01 3.23
CA SER A 131 24.32 -9.89 2.30
C SER A 131 23.60 -10.20 0.97
N GLN A 132 22.32 -9.84 0.90
CA GLN A 132 21.49 -9.98 -0.30
C GLN A 132 21.91 -8.93 -1.35
N GLN A 133 22.01 -9.37 -2.60
CA GLN A 133 22.33 -8.50 -3.73
C GLN A 133 21.10 -7.75 -4.24
N TRP A 134 21.28 -6.70 -5.04
CA TRP A 134 20.18 -5.89 -5.56
C TRP A 134 19.14 -6.69 -6.36
N GLN A 135 19.56 -7.79 -7.00
CA GLN A 135 18.67 -8.66 -7.77
C GLN A 135 17.60 -9.29 -6.89
N PHE A 136 17.91 -9.59 -5.63
CA PHE A 136 16.93 -10.14 -4.68
C PHE A 136 15.76 -9.17 -4.49
N TYR A 137 16.06 -7.88 -4.30
CA TYR A 137 15.03 -6.85 -4.16
C TYR A 137 14.23 -6.65 -5.45
N ALA A 138 14.88 -6.73 -6.62
CA ALA A 138 14.19 -6.64 -7.90
C ALA A 138 13.20 -7.80 -8.10
N ILE A 139 13.62 -9.03 -7.81
CA ILE A 139 12.78 -10.23 -7.92
C ILE A 139 11.62 -10.16 -6.91
N ALA A 140 11.88 -9.78 -5.66
CA ALA A 140 10.86 -9.61 -4.64
C ALA A 140 9.80 -8.58 -5.05
N LEU A 141 10.22 -7.44 -5.62
CA LEU A 141 9.32 -6.41 -6.15
C LEU A 141 8.47 -6.94 -7.31
N CYS A 142 9.07 -7.67 -8.25
CA CYS A 142 8.34 -8.30 -9.36
C CYS A 142 7.29 -9.29 -8.84
N LEU A 143 7.65 -10.17 -7.90
CA LEU A 143 6.73 -11.12 -7.28
C LEU A 143 5.59 -10.41 -6.55
N TYR A 144 5.89 -9.32 -5.84
CA TYR A 144 4.89 -8.52 -5.14
C TYR A 144 3.89 -7.88 -6.10
N ILE A 145 4.35 -7.38 -7.24
CA ILE A 145 3.48 -6.84 -8.30
C ILE A 145 2.58 -7.94 -8.89
N VAL A 146 3.11 -9.15 -9.08
CA VAL A 146 2.31 -10.30 -9.55
C VAL A 146 1.22 -10.66 -8.53
N LEU A 147 1.52 -10.64 -7.23
CA LEU A 147 0.52 -10.87 -6.18
C LEU A 147 -0.58 -9.79 -6.15
N ALA A 148 -0.26 -8.56 -6.53
CA ALA A 148 -1.23 -7.47 -6.67
C ALA A 148 -2.16 -7.60 -7.89
N TYR A 149 -1.76 -8.38 -8.90
CA TYR A 149 -2.51 -8.54 -10.15
C TYR A 149 -3.99 -8.95 -10.00
N PRO A 150 -4.37 -9.95 -9.17
CA PRO A 150 -5.78 -10.31 -8.97
C PRO A 150 -6.64 -9.13 -8.48
N GLY A 151 -6.11 -8.29 -7.59
CA GLY A 151 -6.80 -7.09 -7.15
C GLY A 151 -6.98 -6.07 -8.28
N PHE A 152 -5.95 -5.91 -9.12
CA PHE A 152 -6.01 -5.05 -10.30
C PHE A 152 -7.09 -5.49 -11.29
N VAL A 153 -7.14 -6.79 -11.63
CA VAL A 153 -8.11 -7.35 -12.59
C VAL A 153 -9.53 -7.24 -12.08
N TYR A 154 -9.78 -7.61 -10.82
CA TYR A 154 -11.11 -7.55 -10.23
C TYR A 154 -11.70 -6.12 -10.33
N ARG A 155 -10.92 -5.11 -9.97
CA ARG A 155 -11.41 -3.73 -9.98
C ARG A 155 -11.54 -3.14 -11.39
N HIS A 156 -10.57 -3.35 -12.27
CA HIS A 156 -10.58 -2.66 -13.57
C HIS A 156 -11.37 -3.40 -14.65
N LEU A 157 -11.38 -4.74 -14.66
CA LEU A 157 -12.09 -5.51 -15.68
C LEU A 157 -13.52 -5.86 -15.25
N PHE A 158 -13.75 -6.31 -14.01
CA PHE A 158 -15.07 -6.78 -13.60
C PHE A 158 -16.01 -5.64 -13.19
N ARG A 159 -15.56 -4.70 -12.36
CA ARG A 159 -16.42 -3.59 -11.89
C ARG A 159 -16.88 -2.68 -13.04
N ASN A 160 -16.02 -2.41 -14.03
CA ASN A 160 -16.37 -1.56 -15.17
C ASN A 160 -17.34 -2.22 -16.16
N ARG A 161 -17.25 -3.55 -16.38
CA ARG A 161 -18.22 -4.25 -17.25
C ARG A 161 -19.60 -4.34 -16.63
N PHE A 162 -19.69 -4.57 -15.33
CA PHE A 162 -20.97 -4.69 -14.62
C PHE A 162 -21.78 -3.38 -14.72
N ASN A 163 -21.13 -2.24 -14.47
CA ASN A 163 -21.79 -0.93 -14.58
C ASN A 163 -22.25 -0.60 -16.01
N ARG A 164 -21.48 -0.98 -17.05
CA ARG A 164 -21.91 -0.79 -18.44
C ARG A 164 -23.13 -1.63 -18.81
N ARG A 165 -23.22 -2.87 -18.31
CA ARG A 165 -24.35 -3.76 -18.58
C ARG A 165 -25.65 -3.25 -17.93
N LEU A 166 -25.57 -2.75 -16.70
CA LEU A 166 -26.72 -2.17 -16.01
C LEU A 166 -27.28 -0.96 -16.75
N ILE A 167 -26.41 -0.03 -17.20
CA ILE A 167 -26.85 1.16 -17.95
C ILE A 167 -27.53 0.77 -19.27
N ALA A 168 -26.97 -0.21 -19.99
CA ALA A 168 -27.59 -0.69 -21.24
C ALA A 168 -28.97 -1.33 -21.01
N GLN A 169 -29.16 -2.04 -19.89
CA GLN A 169 -30.46 -2.63 -19.54
C GLN A 169 -31.50 -1.59 -19.13
N THR A 170 -31.10 -0.55 -18.40
CA THR A 170 -32.03 0.55 -18.05
C THR A 170 -32.46 1.36 -19.27
N GLN A 171 -31.56 1.60 -20.23
CA GLN A 171 -31.94 2.32 -21.45
C GLN A 171 -32.95 1.55 -22.31
N LEU A 172 -32.81 0.22 -22.39
CA LEU A 172 -33.78 -0.62 -23.12
C LEU A 172 -35.15 -0.68 -22.43
N ALA A 173 -35.21 -0.48 -21.11
CA ALA A 173 -36.46 -0.50 -20.35
C ALA A 173 -37.22 0.84 -20.38
N ASP A 174 -36.55 1.96 -20.69
CA ASP A 174 -37.17 3.28 -20.85
C ASP A 174 -37.71 3.50 -22.29
N ASP A 175 -37.28 2.67 -23.25
CA ASP A 175 -37.69 2.73 -24.66
C ASP A 175 -38.97 1.91 -24.97
N GLU A 176 -39.47 1.11 -24.02
CA GLU A 176 -40.74 0.34 -24.09
C GLU A 176 -41.91 1.05 -23.38
#